data_AF-A0A1H1H7Q4-F1
#
_entry.id   AF-A0A1H1H7Q4-F1
#
_cell.length_a   1.000
_cell.length_b   1.000
_cell.length_c   1.000
_cell.angle_alpha   90.00
_cell.angle_beta   90.00
_cell.angle_gamma   90.00
#
_symmetry.space_group_name_H-M   'P 1'
#
loop_
_entity.id
_entity.type
_entity.pdbx_description
1 polymer ?
#
loop_
_entity_poly.entity_id
_entity_poly.type
_entity_poly.pdbx_seq_one_letter_code
_entity_poly.pdbx_strand_id
1 'polypeptide(L)'
;GTKLLDGSFTSQLFQVGANAGQAIAIDKVVDARSQSLGNVKFAADVTGTAIADAAADGSVAGLTINAVAIDTVSYKNGAQGEDIAKSLATAINAKMGETGVYASVTADQVTLNSVKAGKDLVVGGTVTGSGLTAATTTAAATATASFAKDLDITTFEGAQKALEIVDAALTSVNSARADLGAVQNRFTSVVANLQTSSENLAASRSRIRDTDFAKETAELTRTQILQQAGTAMLAQANQVPQNVLSLLR
;
A
#
# COMPACT_ATOMS: atom_id res chain seq x y z
N GLY A 1 -16.78 6.50 12.11
CA GLY A 1 -15.52 6.68 11.36
C GLY A 1 -15.67 6.10 9.98
N THR A 2 -15.00 6.66 8.98
CA THR A 2 -14.95 6.09 7.63
C THR A 2 -14.09 4.83 7.63
N LYS A 3 -14.54 3.77 6.96
CA LYS A 3 -13.76 2.55 6.81
C LYS A 3 -12.82 2.75 5.64
N LEU A 4 -11.51 2.73 5.90
CA LEU A 4 -10.48 2.98 4.89
C LEU A 4 -9.91 1.68 4.30
N LEU A 5 -10.02 0.58 5.04
CA LEU A 5 -9.29 -0.67 4.77
C LEU A 5 -10.19 -1.83 4.35
N ASP A 6 -11.49 -1.62 4.16
CA ASP A 6 -12.44 -2.66 3.76
C ASP A 6 -12.73 -2.66 2.25
N GLY A 7 -11.92 -1.92 1.47
CA GLY A 7 -12.05 -1.80 0.03
C GLY A 7 -13.22 -0.93 -0.45
N SER A 8 -14.09 -0.45 0.45
CA SER A 8 -15.21 0.44 0.10
C SER A 8 -14.78 1.89 -0.14
N PHE A 9 -13.61 2.26 0.38
CA PHE A 9 -13.03 3.59 0.21
C PHE A 9 -12.43 3.76 -1.19
N THR A 10 -12.86 4.80 -1.92
CA THR A 10 -12.43 5.06 -3.30
C THR A 10 -11.47 6.23 -3.37
N SER A 11 -11.88 7.41 -2.91
CA SER A 11 -11.01 8.57 -2.72
C SER A 11 -11.75 9.59 -1.87
N GLN A 12 -11.02 10.36 -1.08
CA GLN A 12 -11.58 11.50 -0.36
C GLN A 12 -10.63 12.69 -0.44
N LEU A 13 -11.19 13.84 -0.79
CA LEU A 13 -10.48 15.11 -0.77
C LEU A 13 -10.69 15.80 0.57
N PHE A 14 -9.60 16.15 1.26
CA PHE A 14 -9.63 16.97 2.46
C PHE A 14 -9.18 18.38 2.09
N GLN A 15 -10.11 19.33 2.13
CA GLN A 15 -9.77 20.74 2.02
C GLN A 15 -9.05 21.17 3.30
N VAL A 16 -7.79 21.54 3.19
CA VAL A 16 -6.94 21.88 4.33
C VAL A 16 -6.69 23.37 4.45
N GLY A 17 -6.73 24.12 3.34
CA GLY A 17 -6.52 25.57 3.34
C GLY A 17 -7.76 26.39 2.96
N ALA A 18 -7.64 27.72 3.08
CA ALA A 18 -8.73 28.65 2.75
C ALA A 18 -8.93 28.83 1.24
N ASN A 19 -7.95 28.46 0.41
CA ASN A 19 -7.97 28.68 -1.04
C ASN A 19 -8.27 27.40 -1.83
N ALA A 20 -8.94 27.55 -2.98
CA ALA A 20 -9.16 26.46 -3.91
C ALA A 20 -7.82 25.82 -4.35
N GLY A 21 -7.76 24.48 -4.37
CA GLY A 21 -6.55 23.73 -4.71
C GLY A 21 -5.65 23.38 -3.52
N GLN A 22 -5.90 23.93 -2.32
CA GLN A 22 -5.22 23.53 -1.08
C GLN A 22 -5.93 22.34 -0.43
N ALA A 23 -5.85 21.19 -1.10
CA ALA A 23 -6.44 19.95 -0.64
C ALA A 23 -5.41 18.81 -0.54
N ILE A 24 -5.70 17.86 0.34
CA ILE A 24 -5.00 16.59 0.44
C ILE A 24 -5.97 15.51 -0.02
N ALA A 25 -5.66 14.88 -1.15
CA ALA A 25 -6.37 13.69 -1.60
C ALA A 25 -5.82 12.48 -0.84
N ILE A 26 -6.73 11.66 -0.34
CA ILE A 26 -6.43 10.29 0.07
C ILE A 26 -7.06 9.41 -0.99
N ASP A 27 -6.23 8.81 -1.84
CA ASP A 27 -6.67 7.88 -2.87
C ASP A 27 -7.00 6.51 -2.28
N LYS A 28 -7.52 5.62 -3.12
CA LYS A 28 -7.93 4.27 -2.73
C LYS A 28 -6.79 3.57 -1.97
N VAL A 29 -7.06 3.26 -0.70
CA VAL A 29 -6.19 2.43 0.13
C VAL A 29 -6.46 0.95 -0.17
N VAL A 30 -5.49 0.09 0.11
CA VAL A 30 -5.66 -1.35 -0.13
C VAL A 30 -6.82 -1.94 0.68
N ASP A 31 -7.50 -2.93 0.11
CA ASP A 31 -8.50 -3.73 0.81
C ASP A 31 -7.80 -4.78 1.67
N ALA A 32 -7.83 -4.58 2.99
CA ALA A 32 -7.20 -5.43 3.98
C ALA A 32 -8.08 -6.62 4.41
N ARG A 33 -9.23 -6.85 3.78
CA ARG A 33 -10.04 -8.05 4.05
C ARG A 33 -9.31 -9.29 3.56
N SER A 34 -9.44 -10.39 4.30
CA SER A 34 -8.82 -11.69 3.94
C SER A 34 -9.24 -12.23 2.57
N GLN A 35 -10.36 -11.74 2.03
CA GLN A 35 -10.87 -12.10 0.70
C GLN A 35 -10.20 -11.34 -0.45
N SER A 36 -9.48 -10.25 -0.17
CA SER A 36 -8.80 -9.42 -1.17
C SER A 36 -7.29 -9.35 -0.97
N LEU A 37 -6.82 -9.66 0.24
CA LEU A 37 -5.41 -9.60 0.59
C LEU A 37 -4.66 -10.86 0.16
N GLY A 38 -3.40 -10.70 -0.26
CA GLY A 38 -2.54 -11.81 -0.67
C GLY A 38 -2.87 -12.37 -2.05
N ASN A 39 -3.41 -11.56 -2.95
CA ASN A 39 -3.75 -11.91 -4.34
C ASN A 39 -2.54 -12.41 -5.14
N VAL A 40 -2.23 -13.70 -4.98
CA VAL A 40 -1.18 -14.41 -5.72
C VAL A 40 -1.80 -15.54 -6.52
N LYS A 41 -1.12 -15.92 -7.60
CA LYS A 41 -1.56 -16.99 -8.50
C LYS A 41 -0.51 -18.07 -8.54
N PHE A 42 -0.95 -19.32 -8.49
CA PHE A 42 -0.11 -20.48 -8.70
C PHE A 42 -0.51 -21.15 -10.01
N ALA A 43 0.42 -21.83 -10.67
CA ALA A 43 0.06 -22.74 -11.75
C ALA A 43 -0.81 -23.90 -11.22
N ALA A 44 -1.71 -24.40 -12.07
CA ALA A 44 -2.51 -25.57 -11.75
C ALA A 44 -1.63 -26.81 -11.59
N ASP A 45 -2.10 -27.76 -10.78
CA ASP A 45 -1.37 -29.00 -10.52
C ASP A 45 -1.30 -29.85 -11.80
N VAL A 46 -0.15 -30.50 -12.02
CA VAL A 46 0.07 -31.41 -13.16
C VAL A 46 0.24 -32.82 -12.63
N THR A 47 -0.78 -33.65 -12.82
CA THR A 47 -0.74 -35.08 -12.46
C THR A 47 -0.29 -35.91 -13.65
N GLY A 48 0.81 -36.65 -13.47
CA GLY A 48 1.26 -37.67 -14.42
C GLY A 48 0.40 -38.92 -14.38
N THR A 49 0.45 -39.72 -15.44
CA THR A 49 -0.15 -41.06 -15.49
C THR A 49 0.60 -42.03 -14.57
N ALA A 50 -0.03 -43.15 -14.23
CA ALA A 50 0.60 -44.21 -13.43
C ALA A 50 1.91 -44.68 -14.06
N ILE A 51 2.96 -44.74 -13.24
CA ILE A 51 4.25 -45.32 -13.60
C ILE A 51 4.11 -46.83 -13.52
N ALA A 52 4.45 -47.53 -14.61
CA ALA A 52 4.42 -48.98 -14.63
C ALA A 52 5.59 -49.59 -13.86
N ASP A 53 5.38 -50.79 -13.31
CA ASP A 53 6.45 -51.59 -12.71
C ASP A 53 7.59 -51.84 -13.71
N ALA A 54 8.83 -51.82 -13.21
CA ALA A 54 10.01 -51.97 -14.03
C ALA A 54 10.13 -53.41 -14.56
N ALA A 55 9.90 -53.61 -15.86
CA ALA A 55 10.13 -54.88 -16.54
C ALA A 55 11.61 -55.14 -16.89
N ALA A 56 12.47 -54.14 -16.74
CA ALA A 56 13.92 -54.19 -16.95
C ALA A 56 14.61 -53.05 -16.16
N ASP A 57 15.93 -53.14 -16.01
CA ASP A 57 16.74 -52.01 -15.53
C ASP A 57 16.54 -50.79 -16.45
N GLY A 58 16.40 -49.61 -15.86
CA GLY A 58 16.15 -48.38 -16.61
C GLY A 58 16.39 -47.12 -15.78
N SER A 59 16.10 -45.98 -16.40
CA SER A 59 16.19 -44.70 -15.71
C SER A 59 15.22 -43.67 -16.30
N VAL A 60 14.78 -42.76 -15.43
CA VAL A 60 14.13 -41.51 -15.81
C VAL A 60 15.24 -40.46 -15.95
N ALA A 61 15.58 -40.11 -17.18
CA ALA A 61 16.64 -39.16 -17.51
C ALA A 61 16.10 -38.01 -18.37
N GLY A 62 16.77 -36.86 -18.32
CA GLY A 62 16.47 -35.73 -19.20
C GLY A 62 15.17 -34.99 -18.90
N LEU A 63 14.55 -35.21 -17.74
CA LEU A 63 13.40 -34.43 -17.26
C LEU A 63 13.86 -33.00 -16.94
N THR A 64 13.11 -32.01 -17.41
CA THR A 64 13.24 -30.62 -16.99
C THR A 64 11.93 -30.09 -16.43
N ILE A 65 11.98 -29.35 -15.34
CA ILE A 65 10.84 -28.64 -14.77
C ILE A 65 11.19 -27.16 -14.76
N ASN A 66 10.37 -26.31 -15.38
CA ASN A 66 10.62 -24.88 -15.50
C ASN A 66 12.03 -24.57 -16.05
N ALA A 67 12.46 -25.34 -17.05
CA ALA A 67 13.79 -25.32 -17.67
C ALA A 67 14.97 -25.71 -16.75
N VAL A 68 14.71 -26.19 -15.53
CA VAL A 68 15.72 -26.75 -14.62
C VAL A 68 15.80 -28.26 -14.84
N ALA A 69 17.01 -28.78 -15.06
CA ALA A 69 17.23 -30.22 -15.20
C ALA A 69 17.06 -30.93 -13.85
N ILE A 70 16.34 -32.04 -13.87
CA ILE A 70 16.18 -32.93 -12.72
C ILE A 70 17.20 -34.06 -12.82
N ASP A 71 17.74 -34.46 -11.67
CA ASP A 71 18.73 -35.53 -11.59
C ASP A 71 18.14 -36.85 -12.11
N THR A 72 18.99 -37.66 -12.75
CA THR A 72 18.56 -38.94 -13.32
C THR A 72 18.23 -39.93 -12.22
N VAL A 73 17.03 -40.51 -12.28
CA VAL A 73 16.57 -41.53 -11.33
C VAL A 73 16.71 -42.90 -11.98
N SER A 74 17.59 -43.74 -11.44
CA SER A 74 17.79 -45.10 -11.94
C SER A 74 16.97 -46.10 -11.13
N TYR A 75 16.41 -47.10 -11.80
CA TYR A 75 15.63 -48.18 -11.18
C TYR A 75 16.06 -49.54 -11.73
N LYS A 76 15.83 -50.57 -10.94
CA LYS A 76 16.17 -51.96 -11.26
C LYS A 76 14.95 -52.72 -11.74
N ASN A 77 15.18 -53.78 -12.51
CA ASN A 77 14.14 -54.74 -12.87
C ASN A 77 13.40 -55.22 -11.60
N GLY A 78 12.07 -55.23 -11.66
CA GLY A 78 11.19 -55.59 -10.55
C GLY A 78 10.89 -54.47 -9.55
N ALA A 79 11.38 -53.24 -9.75
CA ALA A 79 10.97 -52.09 -8.95
C ALA A 79 9.49 -51.74 -9.19
N GLN A 80 8.76 -51.45 -8.12
CA GLN A 80 7.35 -51.06 -8.21
C GLN A 80 7.20 -49.64 -8.75
N GLY A 81 6.11 -49.38 -9.48
CA GLY A 81 5.76 -48.05 -9.98
C GLY A 81 5.77 -46.98 -8.90
N GLU A 82 5.21 -47.27 -7.73
CA GLU A 82 5.20 -46.40 -6.54
C GLU A 82 6.62 -46.03 -6.06
N ASP A 83 7.56 -46.96 -6.05
CA ASP A 83 8.95 -46.69 -5.61
C ASP A 83 9.69 -45.80 -6.62
N ILE A 84 9.41 -46.00 -7.90
CA ILE A 84 9.92 -45.12 -8.98
C ILE A 84 9.30 -43.73 -8.85
N ALA A 85 8.00 -43.63 -8.57
CA ALA A 85 7.31 -42.36 -8.34
C ALA A 85 7.89 -41.60 -7.13
N LYS A 86 8.15 -42.29 -6.01
CA LYS A 86 8.76 -41.69 -4.80
C LYS A 86 10.19 -41.20 -5.05
N SER A 87 11.01 -42.00 -5.73
CA SER A 87 12.38 -41.61 -6.06
C SER A 87 12.40 -40.43 -7.04
N LEU A 88 11.50 -40.41 -8.03
CA LEU A 88 11.31 -39.27 -8.92
C LEU A 88 10.84 -38.00 -8.19
N ALA A 89 9.83 -38.12 -7.32
CA ALA A 89 9.38 -36.99 -6.51
C ALA A 89 10.50 -36.45 -5.62
N THR A 90 11.35 -37.32 -5.08
CA THR A 90 12.53 -36.91 -4.29
C THR A 90 13.53 -36.13 -5.13
N ALA A 91 13.83 -36.59 -6.35
CA ALA A 91 14.73 -35.88 -7.27
C ALA A 91 14.17 -34.49 -7.67
N ILE A 92 12.85 -34.39 -7.87
CA ILE A 92 12.18 -33.11 -8.17
C ILE A 92 12.23 -32.18 -6.96
N ASN A 93 11.88 -32.70 -5.78
CA ASN A 93 11.86 -31.93 -4.53
C ASN A 93 13.25 -31.45 -4.11
N ALA A 94 14.32 -32.18 -4.48
CA ALA A 94 15.71 -31.73 -4.26
C ALA A 94 16.05 -30.44 -5.05
N LYS A 95 15.33 -30.17 -6.15
CA LYS A 95 15.47 -28.95 -6.97
C LYS A 95 14.34 -27.93 -6.74
N MET A 96 13.50 -28.12 -5.73
CA MET A 96 12.34 -27.25 -5.44
C MET A 96 12.70 -25.77 -5.29
N GLY A 97 13.86 -25.45 -4.70
CA GLY A 97 14.31 -24.07 -4.54
C GLY A 97 14.58 -23.35 -5.86
N GLU A 98 14.90 -24.10 -6.92
CA GLU A 98 15.15 -23.57 -8.27
C GLU A 98 13.90 -23.67 -9.16
N THR A 99 13.19 -24.80 -9.09
CA THR A 99 12.01 -25.06 -9.92
C THR A 99 10.78 -24.30 -9.44
N GLY A 100 10.63 -24.10 -8.12
CA GLY A 100 9.42 -23.58 -7.49
C GLY A 100 8.27 -24.58 -7.44
N VAL A 101 8.56 -25.88 -7.54
CA VAL A 101 7.59 -26.97 -7.70
C VAL A 101 7.81 -28.05 -6.65
N TYR A 102 6.73 -28.48 -6.01
CA TYR A 102 6.70 -29.63 -5.11
C TYR A 102 6.09 -30.83 -5.85
N ALA A 103 6.70 -31.99 -5.71
CA ALA A 103 6.17 -33.25 -6.23
C ALA A 103 5.59 -34.09 -5.10
N SER A 104 4.31 -34.46 -5.22
CA SER A 104 3.60 -35.39 -4.35
C SER A 104 3.34 -36.71 -5.09
N VAL A 105 3.21 -37.81 -4.33
CA VAL A 105 2.97 -39.15 -4.89
C VAL A 105 1.69 -39.70 -4.31
N THR A 106 0.81 -40.20 -5.18
CA THR A 106 -0.40 -40.94 -4.80
C THR A 106 -0.40 -42.27 -5.55
N ALA A 107 -0.15 -43.37 -4.82
CA ALA A 107 0.15 -44.68 -5.41
C ALA A 107 1.28 -44.57 -6.46
N ASP A 108 1.02 -44.90 -7.72
CA ASP A 108 2.03 -44.90 -8.79
C ASP A 108 2.06 -43.59 -9.60
N GLN A 109 1.34 -42.55 -9.18
CA GLN A 109 1.26 -41.27 -9.88
C GLN A 109 2.03 -40.16 -9.17
N VAL A 110 2.79 -39.38 -9.95
CA VAL A 110 3.45 -38.16 -9.49
C VAL A 110 2.59 -36.96 -9.85
N THR A 111 2.23 -36.14 -8.87
CA THR A 111 1.57 -34.85 -9.06
C THR A 111 2.55 -33.73 -8.76
N LEU A 112 2.65 -32.76 -9.67
CA LEU A 112 3.45 -31.56 -9.51
C LEU A 112 2.56 -30.41 -9.07
N ASN A 113 2.89 -29.83 -7.93
CA ASN A 113 2.21 -28.71 -7.32
C ASN A 113 3.10 -27.46 -7.39
N SER A 114 2.58 -26.36 -7.95
CA SER A 114 3.33 -25.10 -7.98
C SER A 114 3.31 -24.45 -6.60
N VAL A 115 4.48 -24.29 -5.99
CA VAL A 115 4.62 -23.62 -4.68
C VAL A 115 5.14 -22.18 -4.81
N LYS A 116 5.63 -21.80 -5.99
CA LYS A 116 6.05 -20.42 -6.27
C LYS A 116 4.94 -19.63 -6.97
N ALA A 117 4.63 -18.44 -6.46
CA ALA A 117 3.65 -17.55 -7.06
C ALA A 117 4.13 -16.95 -8.40
N GLY A 118 3.20 -16.77 -9.34
CA GLY A 118 3.41 -16.06 -10.61
C GLY A 118 4.33 -16.77 -11.60
N LYS A 119 4.63 -18.05 -11.38
CA LYS A 119 5.42 -18.88 -12.29
C LYS A 119 4.52 -19.93 -12.92
N ASP A 120 4.71 -20.11 -14.23
CA ASP A 120 4.12 -21.24 -14.93
C ASP A 120 4.79 -22.54 -14.47
N LEU A 121 4.06 -23.63 -14.57
CA LEU A 121 4.59 -24.98 -14.38
C LEU A 121 4.73 -25.62 -15.76
N VAL A 122 5.97 -25.88 -16.16
CA VAL A 122 6.33 -26.42 -17.46
C VAL A 122 7.13 -27.69 -17.27
N VAL A 123 6.60 -28.80 -17.78
CA VAL A 123 7.33 -30.07 -17.87
C VAL A 123 7.93 -30.19 -19.28
N GLY A 124 9.23 -30.41 -19.34
CA GLY A 124 9.99 -30.56 -20.59
C GLY A 124 10.98 -31.72 -20.55
N GLY A 125 11.64 -31.97 -21.68
CA GLY A 125 12.62 -33.04 -21.83
C GLY A 125 12.07 -34.32 -22.45
N THR A 126 12.87 -35.38 -22.57
CA THR A 126 12.38 -36.70 -23.03
C THR A 126 12.14 -37.58 -21.80
N VAL A 127 10.91 -37.61 -21.30
CA VAL A 127 10.55 -38.33 -20.06
C VAL A 127 10.02 -39.73 -20.36
N THR A 128 10.94 -40.66 -20.59
CA THR A 128 10.56 -42.08 -20.59
C THR A 128 10.48 -42.56 -19.14
N GLY A 129 9.40 -43.26 -18.77
CA GLY A 129 9.27 -43.90 -17.45
C GLY A 129 8.89 -42.98 -16.28
N SER A 130 8.66 -41.69 -16.49
CA SER A 130 8.26 -40.76 -15.41
C SER A 130 6.75 -40.71 -15.14
N GLY A 131 5.93 -41.25 -16.05
CA GLY A 131 4.48 -41.04 -16.04
C GLY A 131 4.05 -39.62 -16.44
N LEU A 132 4.97 -38.67 -16.58
CA LEU A 132 4.68 -37.32 -17.06
C LEU A 132 4.85 -37.27 -18.58
N THR A 133 3.86 -36.73 -19.28
CA THR A 133 3.95 -36.48 -20.71
C THR A 133 4.77 -35.22 -20.97
N ALA A 134 6.00 -35.37 -21.48
CA ALA A 134 6.71 -34.23 -22.06
C ALA A 134 6.18 -33.94 -23.46
N ALA A 135 5.27 -32.99 -23.50
CA ALA A 135 5.03 -32.07 -24.58
C ALA A 135 4.00 -31.08 -24.06
N THR A 136 4.41 -29.84 -23.76
CA THR A 136 3.48 -28.71 -23.60
C THR A 136 2.39 -28.85 -22.52
N THR A 137 2.63 -29.54 -21.40
CA THR A 137 1.82 -29.32 -20.18
C THR A 137 2.31 -28.04 -19.51
N THR A 138 2.12 -26.91 -20.19
CA THR A 138 2.23 -25.60 -19.58
C THR A 138 0.96 -25.38 -18.78
N ALA A 139 1.00 -25.72 -17.50
CA ALA A 139 0.00 -25.19 -16.58
C ALA A 139 0.40 -23.73 -16.34
N ALA A 140 -0.20 -22.84 -17.12
CA ALA A 140 0.00 -21.41 -16.92
C ALA A 140 -0.48 -21.02 -15.52
N ALA A 141 0.09 -19.97 -14.93
CA ALA A 141 -0.40 -19.34 -13.71
C ALA A 141 -1.73 -18.59 -13.96
N THR A 142 -2.73 -19.28 -14.50
CA THR A 142 -4.00 -18.72 -14.94
C THR A 142 -5.17 -19.43 -14.26
N ALA A 143 -5.85 -18.72 -13.34
CA ALA A 143 -7.30 -18.48 -13.34
C ALA A 143 -7.86 -18.22 -11.93
N THR A 144 -7.26 -18.77 -10.87
CA THR A 144 -7.77 -18.58 -9.50
C THR A 144 -6.71 -17.91 -8.64
N ALA A 145 -6.97 -16.67 -8.25
CA ALA A 145 -6.18 -16.01 -7.23
C ALA A 145 -6.42 -16.70 -5.88
N SER A 146 -5.35 -17.06 -5.20
CA SER A 146 -5.39 -17.45 -3.79
C SER A 146 -5.33 -16.19 -2.94
N PHE A 147 -6.07 -16.19 -1.85
CA PHE A 147 -6.11 -15.08 -0.91
C PHE A 147 -5.77 -15.55 0.50
N ALA A 148 -5.58 -14.61 1.43
CA ALA A 148 -5.32 -14.92 2.83
C ALA A 148 -6.43 -15.77 3.50
N LYS A 149 -7.66 -15.78 2.96
CA LYS A 149 -8.74 -16.67 3.42
C LYS A 149 -8.52 -18.14 3.07
N ASP A 150 -7.72 -18.42 2.03
CA ASP A 150 -7.50 -19.75 1.46
C ASP A 150 -6.26 -20.43 2.07
N LEU A 151 -5.72 -19.86 3.16
CA LEU A 151 -4.55 -20.39 3.83
C LEU A 151 -4.85 -21.72 4.50
N ASP A 152 -4.11 -22.74 4.10
CA ASP A 152 -4.07 -24.04 4.76
C ASP A 152 -2.60 -24.43 4.96
N ILE A 153 -2.22 -24.71 6.21
CA ILE A 153 -0.86 -25.07 6.62
C ILE A 153 -0.74 -26.54 7.05
N THR A 154 -1.80 -27.33 6.87
CA THR A 154 -1.83 -28.74 7.29
C THR A 154 -0.93 -29.62 6.41
N THR A 155 -0.68 -29.20 5.18
CA THR A 155 0.20 -29.88 4.23
C THR A 155 1.46 -29.06 3.95
N PHE A 156 2.54 -29.74 3.54
CA PHE A 156 3.78 -29.07 3.15
C PHE A 156 3.55 -28.09 1.98
N GLU A 157 2.80 -28.52 0.97
CA GLU A 157 2.42 -27.68 -0.16
C GLU A 157 1.64 -26.43 0.28
N GLY A 158 0.64 -26.62 1.13
CA GLY A 158 -0.18 -25.54 1.68
C GLY A 158 0.67 -24.54 2.46
N ALA A 159 1.60 -25.01 3.30
CA ALA A 159 2.53 -24.17 4.04
C ALA A 159 3.44 -23.33 3.11
N GLN A 160 3.94 -23.90 2.01
CA GLN A 160 4.76 -23.17 1.04
C GLN A 160 3.95 -22.12 0.28
N LYS A 161 2.75 -22.47 -0.19
CA LYS A 161 1.83 -21.50 -0.83
C LYS A 161 1.42 -20.39 0.15
N ALA A 162 1.21 -20.73 1.42
CA ALA A 162 0.87 -19.79 2.48
C ALA A 162 1.95 -18.72 2.69
N LEU A 163 3.23 -19.09 2.60
CA LEU A 163 4.34 -18.13 2.70
C LEU A 163 4.26 -17.06 1.59
N GLU A 164 4.04 -17.46 0.35
CA GLU A 164 3.92 -16.51 -0.78
C GLU A 164 2.66 -15.63 -0.66
N ILE A 165 1.52 -16.19 -0.24
CA ILE A 165 0.28 -15.43 0.01
C ILE A 165 0.49 -14.40 1.12
N VAL A 166 1.10 -14.81 2.24
CA VAL A 166 1.35 -13.94 3.39
C VAL A 166 2.37 -12.86 3.06
N ASP A 167 3.42 -13.17 2.31
CA ASP A 167 4.41 -12.17 1.90
C ASP A 167 3.78 -11.08 1.01
N ALA A 168 2.96 -11.48 0.04
CA ALA A 168 2.19 -10.54 -0.78
C ALA A 168 1.20 -9.72 0.06
N ALA A 169 0.53 -10.35 1.03
CA ALA A 169 -0.36 -9.69 1.96
C ALA A 169 0.36 -8.65 2.84
N LEU A 170 1.52 -9.00 3.40
CA LEU A 170 2.33 -8.11 4.21
C LEU A 170 2.87 -6.94 3.39
N THR A 171 3.35 -7.19 2.17
CA THR A 171 3.80 -6.15 1.24
C THR A 171 2.69 -5.15 0.95
N SER A 172 1.48 -5.64 0.72
CA SER A 172 0.30 -4.81 0.50
C SER A 172 -0.06 -3.96 1.72
N VAL A 173 -0.09 -4.54 2.93
CA VAL A 173 -0.36 -3.81 4.18
C VAL A 173 0.73 -2.78 4.47
N ASN A 174 2.00 -3.12 4.27
CA ASN A 174 3.12 -2.22 4.50
C ASN A 174 3.08 -1.03 3.53
N SER A 175 2.70 -1.26 2.27
CA SER A 175 2.51 -0.18 1.28
C SER A 175 1.41 0.78 1.74
N ALA A 176 0.25 0.26 2.15
CA ALA A 176 -0.82 1.10 2.68
C ALA A 176 -0.44 1.87 3.95
N ARG A 177 0.35 1.28 4.85
CA ARG A 177 0.90 1.98 6.03
C ARG A 177 1.86 3.10 5.63
N ALA A 178 2.70 2.88 4.62
CA ALA A 178 3.62 3.87 4.12
C ALA A 178 2.86 5.07 3.52
N ASP A 179 1.84 4.81 2.70
CA ASP A 179 1.01 5.87 2.10
C ASP A 179 0.27 6.68 3.16
N LEU A 180 -0.33 6.02 4.16
CA LEU A 180 -0.99 6.71 5.28
C LEU A 180 0.01 7.51 6.12
N GLY A 181 1.23 7.02 6.30
CA GLY A 181 2.31 7.77 6.97
C GLY A 181 2.74 9.00 6.19
N ALA A 182 2.86 8.90 4.85
CA ALA A 182 3.17 10.03 3.98
C ALA A 182 2.07 11.10 4.03
N VAL A 183 0.80 10.67 3.99
CA VAL A 183 -0.37 11.55 4.14
C VAL A 183 -0.37 12.25 5.50
N GLN A 184 -0.07 11.55 6.60
CA GLN A 184 0.07 12.16 7.93
C GLN A 184 1.16 13.23 7.96
N ASN A 185 2.35 12.95 7.41
CA ASN A 185 3.43 13.93 7.34
C ASN A 185 3.03 15.18 6.52
N ARG A 186 2.28 14.97 5.43
CA ARG A 186 1.73 16.06 4.63
C ARG A 186 0.71 16.88 5.43
N PHE A 187 -0.21 16.25 6.16
CA PHE A 187 -1.13 16.96 7.06
C PHE A 187 -0.39 17.78 8.10
N THR A 188 0.60 17.21 8.81
CA THR A 188 1.37 17.94 9.82
C THR A 188 2.11 19.14 9.24
N SER A 189 2.72 18.99 8.07
CA SER A 189 3.44 20.08 7.40
C SER A 189 2.49 21.20 6.94
N VAL A 190 1.33 20.84 6.38
CA VAL A 190 0.33 21.81 5.95
C VAL A 190 -0.30 22.52 7.14
N VAL A 191 -0.61 21.82 8.22
CA VAL A 191 -1.14 22.42 9.46
C VAL A 191 -0.16 23.44 10.03
N ALA A 192 1.14 23.09 10.11
CA ALA A 192 2.16 24.02 10.59
C ALA A 192 2.26 25.28 9.71
N ASN A 193 2.24 25.11 8.39
CA ASN A 193 2.26 26.23 7.45
C ASN A 193 1.03 27.12 7.60
N LEU A 194 -0.17 26.53 7.70
CA LEU A 194 -1.42 27.26 7.87
C LEU A 194 -1.50 28.01 9.19
N GLN A 195 -0.96 27.45 10.28
CA GLN A 195 -0.86 28.15 11.57
C GLN A 195 -0.01 29.41 11.43
N THR A 196 1.19 29.31 10.83
CA THR A 196 2.05 30.47 10.57
C THR A 196 1.37 31.49 9.65
N SER A 197 0.72 31.04 8.58
CA SER A 197 -0.01 31.93 7.67
C SER A 197 -1.18 32.63 8.35
N SER A 198 -1.91 31.92 9.23
CA SER A 198 -3.02 32.47 10.00
C SER A 198 -2.53 33.53 10.99
N GLU A 199 -1.41 33.30 11.66
CA GLU A 199 -0.80 34.26 12.58
C GLU A 199 -0.30 35.51 11.85
N ASN A 200 0.37 35.35 10.71
CA ASN A 200 0.80 36.47 9.86
C ASN A 200 -0.39 37.29 9.33
N LEU A 201 -1.48 36.61 8.94
CA LEU A 201 -2.68 37.28 8.44
C LEU A 201 -3.45 37.97 9.57
N ALA A 202 -3.52 37.38 10.77
CA ALA A 202 -4.07 38.02 11.96
C ALA A 202 -3.26 39.27 12.35
N ALA A 203 -1.93 39.18 12.35
CA ALA A 203 -1.03 40.31 12.63
C ALA A 203 -1.17 41.42 11.58
N SER A 204 -1.27 41.07 10.30
CA SER A 204 -1.49 42.04 9.22
C SER A 204 -2.86 42.71 9.33
N ARG A 205 -3.91 41.95 9.67
CA ARG A 205 -5.24 42.49 9.95
C ARG A 205 -5.23 43.41 11.17
N SER A 206 -4.52 43.06 12.24
CA SER A 206 -4.34 43.90 13.42
C SER A 206 -3.65 45.21 13.06
N ARG A 207 -2.57 45.21 12.25
CA ARG A 207 -1.94 46.47 11.79
C ARG A 207 -2.86 47.37 10.95
N ILE A 208 -3.83 46.80 10.24
CA ILE A 208 -4.76 47.56 9.38
C ILE A 208 -5.98 48.04 10.18
N ARG A 209 -6.53 47.19 11.05
CA ARG A 209 -7.77 47.47 11.79
C ARG A 209 -7.54 48.03 13.17
N ASP A 210 -6.52 47.56 13.87
CA ASP A 210 -6.22 48.02 15.22
C ASP A 210 -5.34 49.26 15.11
N THR A 211 -5.81 50.33 15.73
CA THR A 211 -5.05 51.57 15.86
C THR A 211 -4.07 51.46 17.00
N ASP A 212 -2.91 52.10 16.88
CA ASP A 212 -1.99 52.26 18.00
C ASP A 212 -2.67 53.09 19.10
N PHE A 213 -3.04 52.41 20.19
CA PHE A 213 -3.74 53.00 21.33
C PHE A 213 -3.01 54.23 21.89
N ALA A 214 -1.67 54.22 21.89
CA ALA A 214 -0.88 55.34 22.41
C ALA A 214 -1.05 56.58 21.51
N LYS A 215 -1.01 56.40 20.19
CA LYS A 215 -1.17 57.49 19.23
C LYS A 215 -2.60 58.04 19.23
N GLU A 216 -3.60 57.15 19.22
CA GLU A 216 -5.02 57.55 19.20
C GLU A 216 -5.42 58.28 20.49
N THR A 217 -4.94 57.81 21.65
CA THR A 217 -5.18 58.49 22.94
C THR A 217 -4.53 59.88 22.97
N ALA A 218 -3.33 60.05 22.40
CA ALA A 218 -2.67 61.34 22.33
C ALA A 218 -3.40 62.32 21.38
N GLU A 219 -3.85 61.84 20.22
CA GLU A 219 -4.68 62.60 19.27
C GLU A 219 -6.02 63.01 19.92
N LEU A 220 -6.70 62.08 20.60
CA LEU A 220 -7.94 62.35 21.34
C LEU A 220 -7.72 63.41 22.43
N THR A 221 -6.66 63.26 23.22
CA THR A 221 -6.32 64.24 24.27
C THR A 221 -6.01 65.60 23.67
N ARG A 222 -5.23 65.65 22.57
CA ARG A 222 -4.92 66.90 21.86
C ARG A 222 -6.19 67.56 21.32
N THR A 223 -7.10 66.80 20.70
CA THR A 223 -8.37 67.33 20.17
C THR A 223 -9.28 67.81 21.29
N GLN A 224 -9.36 67.12 22.42
CA GLN A 224 -10.11 67.58 23.59
C GLN A 224 -9.54 68.89 24.15
N ILE A 225 -8.20 69.01 24.28
CA ILE A 225 -7.55 70.26 24.72
C ILE A 225 -7.80 71.39 23.71
N LEU A 226 -7.70 71.12 22.40
CA LEU A 226 -7.98 72.12 21.37
C LEU A 226 -9.45 72.55 21.37
N GLN A 227 -10.39 71.65 21.63
CA GLN A 227 -11.81 71.99 21.76
C GLN A 227 -12.05 72.86 23.01
N GLN A 228 -11.45 72.52 24.15
CA GLN A 228 -11.52 73.33 25.37
C GLN A 228 -10.85 74.71 25.21
N ALA A 229 -9.69 74.76 24.55
CA ALA A 229 -8.99 76.01 24.25
C ALA A 229 -9.75 76.85 23.21
N GLY A 230 -10.36 76.21 22.21
CA GLY A 230 -11.18 76.87 21.19
C GLY A 230 -12.44 77.50 21.77
N THR A 231 -13.13 76.82 22.69
CA THR A 231 -14.29 77.39 23.40
C THR A 231 -13.86 78.52 24.35
N ALA A 232 -12.74 78.38 25.07
CA ALA A 232 -12.19 79.43 25.92
C ALA A 232 -11.74 80.66 25.10
N MET A 233 -11.09 80.45 23.96
CA MET A 233 -10.65 81.52 23.05
C MET A 233 -11.84 82.21 22.38
N LEU A 234 -12.88 81.47 21.97
CA LEU A 234 -14.13 82.07 21.49
C LEU A 234 -14.83 82.87 22.59
N ALA A 235 -14.85 82.38 23.83
CA ALA A 235 -15.40 83.11 24.95
C ALA A 235 -14.62 84.42 25.21
N GLN A 236 -13.28 84.37 25.19
CA GLN A 236 -12.41 85.55 25.32
C GLN A 236 -12.60 86.53 24.15
N ALA A 237 -12.61 86.04 22.92
CA ALA A 237 -12.78 86.83 21.71
C ALA A 237 -14.17 87.47 21.60
N ASN A 238 -15.21 86.86 22.20
CA ASN A 238 -16.54 87.46 22.30
C ASN A 238 -16.64 88.53 23.42
N GLN A 239 -15.79 88.45 24.46
CA GLN A 239 -15.73 89.47 25.51
C GLN A 239 -14.99 90.75 25.07
N VAL A 240 -13.97 90.64 24.21
CA VAL A 240 -13.21 91.79 23.68
C VAL A 240 -14.11 92.86 23.00
N PRO A 241 -14.99 92.53 22.03
CA PRO A 241 -15.88 93.52 21.40
C PRO A 241 -16.94 94.06 22.37
N GLN A 242 -17.39 93.27 23.36
CA GLN A 242 -18.30 93.75 24.40
C GLN A 242 -17.63 94.79 25.32
N ASN A 243 -16.34 94.63 25.62
CA ASN A 243 -15.56 95.62 26.36
C ASN A 243 -15.31 96.90 25.54
N VAL A 244 -15.14 96.79 24.22
CA VAL A 244 -15.02 97.97 23.33
C VAL A 244 -16.33 98.74 23.23
N LEU A 245 -17.48 98.07 23.22
CA LEU A 245 -18.80 98.71 23.29
C LEU A 245 -19.06 99.40 24.63
N SER A 246 -18.42 98.96 25.72
CA SER A 246 -18.45 99.63 27.03
C SER A 246 -17.69 100.97 27.02
N LEU A 247 -16.63 101.09 26.19
CA LEU A 247 -15.85 102.32 26.01
C LEU A 247 -16.49 103.35 25.07
N LEU A 248 -17.55 102.98 24.35
CA LEU A 248 -18.32 103.84 23.43
C LEU A 248 -19.63 104.36 24.07
N ARG A 249 -19.78 104.24 25.39
CA ARG A 249 -20.92 104.75 26.16
C ARG A 249 -20.53 105.91 27.07
#